data_AF-A0A833M7U6-F1
#
_entry.id   AF-A0A833M7U6-F1
#
_cell.length_a   1.000
_cell.length_b   1.000
_cell.length_c   1.000
_cell.angle_alpha   90.00
_cell.angle_beta   90.00
_cell.angle_gamma   90.00
#
_symmetry.space_group_name_H-M   'P 1'
#
loop_
_entity.id
_entity.type
_entity.pdbx_description
1 polymer ?
#
loop_
_entity_poly.entity_id
_entity_poly.type
_entity_poly.pdbx_seq_one_letter_code
_entity_poly.pdbx_strand_id
1 'polypeptide(L)'
;MRQAVTLLVVFALVPAARAAAPPPGGPEPPGPPRAIPGITAEDPHPEACVSCHRNMPEIGLDARLSTAMARWQESVDAELLAKARAAMRSGAVLTGRHPAATSALADVPAACAKCHSASSKRAPELSRLIHLVHLSPDPDNHYLSVFGGECTHCHKLDAATGEWSVPSGPEPPEPEPEARGDGR
;
A
#
# COMPACT_ATOMS: atom_id res chain seq x y z
N MET A 1 32.88 -69.73 48.57
CA MET A 1 33.50 -70.07 47.27
C MET A 1 32.53 -69.70 46.16
N ARG A 2 33.07 -69.21 45.03
CA ARG A 2 32.44 -68.83 43.74
C ARG A 2 32.09 -67.34 43.61
N GLN A 3 32.99 -66.51 43.09
CA GLN A 3 33.48 -66.28 41.71
C GLN A 3 32.88 -64.96 41.21
N ALA A 4 33.66 -63.88 41.33
CA ALA A 4 33.36 -62.57 40.76
C ALA A 4 33.77 -62.58 39.28
N VAL A 5 32.82 -62.35 38.39
CA VAL A 5 33.05 -62.17 36.96
C VAL A 5 33.23 -60.67 36.71
N THR A 6 34.48 -60.26 36.48
CA THR A 6 34.81 -58.89 36.08
C THR A 6 34.54 -58.76 34.58
N LEU A 7 33.49 -58.03 34.21
CA LEU A 7 33.24 -57.63 32.82
C LEU A 7 34.23 -56.52 32.44
N LEU A 8 35.13 -56.81 31.50
CA LEU A 8 36.03 -55.82 30.91
C LEU A 8 35.31 -55.16 29.73
N VAL A 9 34.81 -53.94 29.93
CA VAL A 9 34.20 -53.13 28.86
C VAL A 9 35.33 -52.44 28.10
N VAL A 10 35.62 -52.91 26.89
CA VAL A 10 36.54 -52.25 25.95
C VAL A 10 35.76 -51.12 25.27
N PHE A 11 36.04 -49.87 25.67
CA PHE A 11 35.59 -48.68 24.94
C PHE A 11 36.40 -48.56 23.65
N ALA A 12 35.80 -48.95 22.52
CA ALA A 12 36.32 -48.59 21.20
C ALA A 12 36.12 -47.07 20.99
N LEU A 13 37.22 -46.32 21.04
CA LEU A 13 37.25 -44.91 20.63
C LEU A 13 37.04 -44.84 19.12
N VAL A 14 35.80 -44.58 18.70
CA VAL A 14 35.50 -44.17 17.32
C VAL A 14 35.94 -42.70 17.19
N PRO A 15 36.89 -42.36 16.30
CA PRO A 15 37.21 -40.96 16.06
C PRO A 15 35.99 -40.28 15.44
N ALA A 16 35.44 -39.29 16.13
CA ALA A 16 34.40 -38.43 15.58
C ALA A 16 34.98 -37.71 14.36
N ALA A 17 34.51 -38.07 13.17
CA ALA A 17 34.78 -37.30 11.96
C ALA A 17 34.21 -35.89 12.18
N ARG A 18 35.10 -34.93 12.42
CA ARG A 18 34.75 -33.52 12.53
C ARG A 18 34.28 -33.08 11.15
N ALA A 19 32.97 -32.93 10.98
CA ALA A 19 32.40 -32.33 9.78
C ALA A 19 33.10 -30.99 9.54
N ALA A 20 33.71 -30.83 8.36
CA ALA A 20 34.32 -29.57 7.97
C ALA A 20 33.26 -28.47 8.05
N ALA A 21 33.57 -27.37 8.75
CA ALA A 21 32.71 -26.20 8.71
C ALA A 21 32.59 -25.73 7.25
N PRO A 22 31.39 -25.36 6.78
CA PRO A 22 31.23 -24.82 5.43
C PRO A 22 32.16 -23.60 5.27
N PRO A 23 32.81 -23.45 4.10
CA PRO A 23 33.72 -22.34 3.88
C PRO A 23 32.96 -21.01 4.05
N PRO A 24 33.53 -20.03 4.77
CA PRO A 24 32.91 -18.71 4.89
C PRO A 24 32.91 -18.03 3.52
N GLY A 25 31.74 -17.57 3.08
CA GLY A 25 31.64 -16.60 1.97
C GLY A 25 31.06 -17.09 0.64
N GLY A 26 30.27 -18.16 0.61
CA GLY A 26 29.35 -18.37 -0.52
C GLY A 26 28.18 -17.37 -0.44
N PRO A 27 27.66 -16.84 -1.56
CA PRO A 27 26.42 -16.07 -1.54
C PRO A 27 25.32 -16.94 -0.91
N GLU A 28 24.65 -16.40 0.10
CA GLU A 28 23.50 -17.05 0.71
C GLU A 28 22.45 -17.28 -0.38
N PRO A 29 21.84 -18.48 -0.47
CA PRO A 29 20.77 -18.71 -1.42
C PRO A 29 19.67 -17.64 -1.25
N PRO A 30 19.06 -17.16 -2.34
CA PRO A 30 18.00 -16.16 -2.22
C PRO A 30 16.90 -16.71 -1.31
N GLY A 31 16.44 -15.86 -0.39
CA GLY A 31 15.30 -16.18 0.46
C GLY A 31 14.04 -16.49 -0.36
N PRO A 32 13.00 -17.06 0.27
CA PRO A 32 11.74 -17.32 -0.42
C PRO A 32 11.19 -16.03 -1.03
N PRO A 33 10.50 -16.10 -2.18
CA PRO A 33 9.87 -14.93 -2.78
C PRO A 33 8.93 -14.26 -1.79
N ARG A 34 8.99 -12.93 -1.74
CA ARG A 34 8.04 -12.13 -0.98
C ARG A 34 6.62 -12.34 -1.51
N ALA A 35 5.64 -12.39 -0.61
CA ALA A 35 4.23 -12.26 -0.97
C ALA A 35 3.94 -10.83 -1.47
N ILE A 36 3.48 -10.71 -2.71
CA ILE A 36 3.09 -9.45 -3.34
C ILE A 36 1.57 -9.48 -3.52
N PRO A 37 0.80 -8.63 -2.81
CA PRO A 37 -0.65 -8.58 -2.93
C PRO A 37 -1.11 -8.39 -4.38
N GLY A 38 -2.06 -9.22 -4.83
CA GLY A 38 -2.57 -9.21 -6.21
C GLY A 38 -1.66 -9.85 -7.26
N ILE A 39 -0.49 -10.37 -6.89
CA ILE A 39 0.39 -11.13 -7.80
C ILE A 39 0.65 -12.53 -7.25
N THR A 40 1.27 -12.63 -6.06
CA THR A 40 1.63 -13.91 -5.42
C THR A 40 0.88 -14.15 -4.11
N ALA A 41 -0.01 -13.23 -3.74
CA ALA A 41 -0.91 -13.33 -2.59
C ALA A 41 -2.26 -12.67 -2.92
N GLU A 42 -3.26 -12.93 -2.09
CA GLU A 42 -4.56 -12.25 -2.16
C GLU A 42 -4.37 -10.73 -2.13
N ASP A 43 -5.22 -10.01 -2.88
CA ASP A 43 -5.22 -8.55 -2.92
C ASP A 43 -6.22 -8.00 -1.90
N PRO A 44 -5.77 -7.35 -0.82
CA PRO A 44 -6.68 -6.74 0.14
C PRO A 44 -7.30 -5.42 -0.35
N HIS A 45 -6.87 -4.91 -1.53
CA HIS A 45 -7.31 -3.61 -2.05
C HIS A 45 -7.71 -3.69 -3.54
N PRO A 46 -8.64 -4.57 -3.94
CA PRO A 46 -8.91 -4.85 -5.35
C PRO A 46 -9.54 -3.65 -6.09
N GLU A 47 -10.20 -2.72 -5.39
CA GLU A 47 -10.79 -1.50 -5.95
C GLU A 47 -9.85 -0.29 -5.91
N ALA A 48 -8.57 -0.50 -5.60
CA ALA A 48 -7.54 0.53 -5.58
C ALA A 48 -7.89 1.73 -4.70
N CYS A 49 -8.20 2.89 -5.30
CA CYS A 49 -8.42 4.15 -4.60
C CYS A 49 -9.46 4.02 -3.49
N VAL A 50 -10.60 3.39 -3.79
CA VAL A 50 -11.73 3.33 -2.87
C VAL A 50 -11.63 2.22 -1.82
N SER A 51 -10.66 1.30 -1.97
CA SER A 51 -10.38 0.29 -0.93
C SER A 51 -9.79 0.93 0.34
N CYS A 52 -9.01 2.02 0.20
CA CYS A 52 -8.41 2.76 1.32
C CYS A 52 -9.13 4.08 1.64
N HIS A 53 -9.65 4.78 0.62
CA HIS A 53 -10.39 6.04 0.82
C HIS A 53 -11.82 5.80 1.28
N ARG A 54 -11.95 5.34 2.53
CA ARG A 54 -13.22 4.95 3.16
C ARG A 54 -13.40 5.64 4.51
N ASN A 55 -14.59 5.51 5.09
CA ASN A 55 -14.83 5.89 6.48
C ASN A 55 -14.35 4.77 7.42
N MET A 56 -13.55 5.10 8.42
CA MET A 56 -12.98 4.20 9.43
C MET A 56 -13.33 4.71 10.83
N PRO A 57 -14.61 4.59 11.26
CA PRO A 57 -15.08 5.10 12.55
C PRO A 57 -14.37 4.46 13.74
N GLU A 58 -13.87 3.23 13.62
CA GLU A 58 -13.14 2.48 14.63
C GLU A 58 -11.86 3.18 15.10
N ILE A 59 -11.26 4.00 14.24
CA ILE A 59 -10.08 4.83 14.54
C ILE A 59 -10.40 6.33 14.41
N GLY A 60 -11.67 6.69 14.26
CA GLY A 60 -12.12 8.08 14.14
C GLY A 60 -11.59 8.81 12.90
N LEU A 61 -11.32 8.08 11.80
CA LEU A 61 -10.76 8.63 10.58
C LEU A 61 -11.74 8.49 9.41
N ASP A 62 -12.12 9.62 8.80
CA ASP A 62 -12.87 9.62 7.53
C ASP A 62 -11.92 9.97 6.39
N ALA A 63 -11.43 8.94 5.69
CA ALA A 63 -10.49 9.06 4.57
C ALA A 63 -11.19 9.12 3.20
N ARG A 64 -12.53 9.21 3.15
CA ARG A 64 -13.28 9.33 1.90
C ARG A 64 -12.80 10.51 1.07
N LEU A 65 -12.77 10.32 -0.25
CA LEU A 65 -12.46 11.39 -1.20
C LEU A 65 -13.54 12.47 -1.20
N SER A 66 -14.81 12.13 -0.99
CA SER A 66 -15.87 13.14 -0.81
C SER A 66 -15.57 14.11 0.33
N THR A 67 -15.11 13.59 1.47
CA THR A 67 -14.69 14.38 2.64
C THR A 67 -13.49 15.26 2.31
N ALA A 68 -12.48 14.72 1.60
CA ALA A 68 -11.34 15.52 1.14
C ALA A 68 -11.76 16.62 0.14
N MET A 69 -12.61 16.30 -0.85
CA MET A 69 -13.12 17.24 -1.85
C MET A 69 -13.92 18.39 -1.22
N ALA A 70 -14.72 18.10 -0.19
CA ALA A 70 -15.46 19.12 0.54
C ALA A 70 -14.50 20.12 1.21
N ARG A 71 -13.45 19.62 1.87
CA ARG A 71 -12.42 20.46 2.51
C ARG A 71 -11.63 21.28 1.49
N TRP A 72 -11.20 20.64 0.39
CA TRP A 72 -10.37 21.31 -0.61
C TRP A 72 -11.11 22.39 -1.41
N GLN A 73 -12.45 22.44 -1.38
CA GLN A 73 -13.22 23.58 -1.90
C GLN A 73 -12.99 24.87 -1.09
N GLU A 74 -12.74 24.73 0.21
CA GLU A 74 -12.43 25.86 1.08
C GLU A 74 -10.95 26.22 0.99
N SER A 75 -10.08 25.24 1.25
CA SER A 75 -8.64 25.38 1.12
C SER A 75 -7.93 24.02 1.13
N VAL A 76 -6.79 23.99 0.49
CA VAL A 76 -5.80 22.92 0.55
C VAL A 76 -4.70 23.36 1.50
N ASP A 77 -4.21 22.46 2.34
CA ASP A 77 -3.08 22.74 3.22
C ASP A 77 -1.80 23.07 2.43
N ALA A 78 -0.84 23.73 3.08
CA ALA A 78 0.34 24.24 2.40
C ALA A 78 1.20 23.13 1.77
N GLU A 79 1.25 21.97 2.40
CA GLU A 79 2.08 20.84 1.96
C GLU A 79 1.47 20.17 0.73
N LEU A 80 0.17 19.87 0.76
CA LEU A 80 -0.55 19.34 -0.39
C LEU A 80 -0.57 20.35 -1.54
N LEU A 81 -0.67 21.65 -1.27
CA LEU A 81 -0.54 22.69 -2.30
C LEU A 81 0.86 22.69 -2.93
N ALA A 82 1.92 22.49 -2.14
CA ALA A 82 3.27 22.36 -2.67
C ALA A 82 3.42 21.11 -3.57
N LYS A 83 2.88 19.96 -3.13
CA LYS A 83 2.83 18.73 -3.93
C LYS A 83 2.01 18.92 -5.23
N ALA A 84 0.87 19.59 -5.17
CA ALA A 84 0.05 19.93 -6.34
C ALA A 84 0.81 20.84 -7.33
N ARG A 85 1.51 21.87 -6.84
CA ARG A 85 2.35 22.72 -7.68
C ARG A 85 3.50 21.94 -8.31
N ALA A 86 4.13 21.02 -7.59
CA ALA A 86 5.18 20.14 -8.11
C ALA A 86 4.65 19.10 -9.14
N ALA A 87 3.35 18.80 -9.10
CA ALA A 87 2.67 17.95 -10.08
C ALA A 87 2.22 18.70 -11.35
N MET A 88 2.28 20.03 -11.36
CA MET A 88 1.98 20.82 -12.56
C MET A 88 3.08 20.63 -13.61
N ARG A 89 2.69 20.22 -14.83
CA ARG A 89 3.62 20.12 -15.96
C ARG A 89 3.82 21.45 -16.69
N SER A 90 2.77 22.27 -16.76
CA SER A 90 2.81 23.62 -17.32
C SER A 90 1.61 24.43 -16.87
N GLY A 91 1.77 25.74 -16.71
CA GLY A 91 0.64 26.65 -16.49
C GLY A 91 0.26 26.89 -15.03
N ALA A 92 -0.98 27.37 -14.90
CA ALA A 92 -1.68 27.98 -13.76
C ALA A 92 -0.96 28.09 -12.39
N VAL A 93 -0.99 29.31 -11.84
CA VAL A 93 -0.72 29.52 -10.41
C VAL A 93 -1.85 28.90 -9.61
N LEU A 94 -1.57 27.81 -8.89
CA LEU A 94 -2.53 27.18 -7.99
C LEU A 94 -2.70 28.03 -6.72
N THR A 95 -3.94 28.42 -6.44
CA THR A 95 -4.33 29.22 -5.27
C THR A 95 -4.73 28.38 -4.06
N GLY A 96 -4.77 27.05 -4.19
CA GLY A 96 -5.08 26.13 -3.10
C GLY A 96 -6.57 25.87 -2.87
N ARG A 97 -7.39 25.90 -3.93
CA ARG A 97 -8.80 25.48 -3.86
C ARG A 97 -9.14 24.55 -5.02
N HIS A 98 -9.91 23.52 -4.74
CA HIS A 98 -10.43 22.59 -5.72
C HIS A 98 -11.89 22.96 -6.07
N PRO A 99 -12.29 23.03 -7.35
CA PRO A 99 -13.70 23.21 -7.72
C PRO A 99 -14.59 22.07 -7.20
N ALA A 100 -15.89 22.32 -7.05
CA ALA A 100 -16.84 21.23 -6.76
C ALA A 100 -16.79 20.16 -7.86
N ALA A 101 -16.64 18.89 -7.45
CA ALA A 101 -16.47 17.75 -8.36
C ALA A 101 -17.22 16.50 -7.87
N THR A 102 -18.39 16.70 -7.23
CA THR A 102 -19.18 15.60 -6.64
C THR A 102 -19.55 14.52 -7.65
N SER A 103 -19.77 14.87 -8.91
CA SER A 103 -20.03 13.90 -9.99
C SER A 103 -18.85 12.98 -10.31
N ALA A 104 -17.61 13.38 -9.96
CA ALA A 104 -16.44 12.54 -10.16
C ALA A 104 -16.37 11.36 -9.18
N LEU A 105 -17.10 11.42 -8.06
CA LEU A 105 -17.13 10.35 -7.05
C LEU A 105 -17.85 9.09 -7.53
N ALA A 106 -18.60 9.16 -8.64
CA ALA A 106 -19.26 8.00 -9.23
C ALA A 106 -18.29 7.06 -9.97
N ASP A 107 -17.05 7.50 -10.24
CA ASP A 107 -16.08 6.76 -11.04
C ASP A 107 -14.64 7.23 -10.74
N VAL A 108 -14.10 6.77 -9.62
CA VAL A 108 -12.78 7.11 -9.10
C VAL A 108 -11.77 6.02 -9.47
N PRO A 109 -10.61 6.35 -10.09
CA PRO A 109 -10.10 7.69 -10.37
C PRO A 109 -10.41 8.20 -11.79
N ALA A 110 -11.08 7.42 -12.65
CA ALA A 110 -11.19 7.74 -14.07
C ALA A 110 -11.89 9.09 -14.34
N ALA A 111 -12.90 9.46 -13.56
CA ALA A 111 -13.54 10.77 -13.67
C ALA A 111 -12.66 11.94 -13.21
N CYS A 112 -11.77 11.72 -12.23
CA CYS A 112 -10.80 12.73 -11.79
C CYS A 112 -9.82 13.08 -12.93
N ALA A 113 -9.40 12.07 -13.69
CA ALA A 113 -8.47 12.23 -14.82
C ALA A 113 -9.04 13.08 -15.96
N LYS A 114 -10.36 13.28 -16.04
CA LYS A 114 -10.99 14.16 -17.05
C LYS A 114 -10.52 15.62 -16.92
N CYS A 115 -10.26 16.08 -15.69
CA CYS A 115 -9.70 17.41 -15.43
C CYS A 115 -8.19 17.37 -15.16
N HIS A 116 -7.71 16.28 -14.55
CA HIS A 116 -6.32 16.08 -14.14
C HIS A 116 -5.49 15.25 -15.13
N SER A 117 -5.80 15.32 -16.42
CA SER A 117 -5.06 14.60 -17.46
C SER A 117 -3.62 15.11 -17.58
N ALA A 118 -2.75 14.31 -18.20
CA ALA A 118 -1.36 14.70 -18.48
C ALA A 118 -1.22 15.92 -19.40
N SER A 119 -2.25 16.23 -20.19
CA SER A 119 -2.30 17.41 -21.06
C SER A 119 -2.99 18.61 -20.43
N SER A 120 -3.48 18.50 -19.18
CA SER A 120 -4.16 19.60 -18.50
C SER A 120 -3.21 20.77 -18.25
N LYS A 121 -3.68 21.98 -18.56
CA LYS A 121 -3.00 23.24 -18.26
C LYS A 121 -3.59 23.97 -17.05
N ARG A 122 -4.65 23.40 -16.45
CA ARG A 122 -5.45 24.04 -15.39
C ARG A 122 -5.43 23.24 -14.08
N ALA A 123 -5.02 21.98 -14.14
CA ALA A 123 -4.98 21.10 -12.99
C ALA A 123 -3.66 20.29 -13.01
N PRO A 124 -3.14 19.91 -11.83
CA PRO A 124 -1.99 19.03 -11.74
C PRO A 124 -2.30 17.68 -12.36
N GLU A 125 -1.28 17.04 -12.93
CA GLU A 125 -1.44 15.71 -13.53
C GLU A 125 -1.70 14.67 -12.43
N LEU A 126 -2.76 13.89 -12.58
CA LEU A 126 -3.30 13.04 -11.51
C LEU A 126 -2.30 12.01 -11.02
N SER A 127 -1.68 11.25 -11.92
CA SER A 127 -0.77 10.16 -11.55
C SER A 127 0.46 10.68 -10.81
N ARG A 128 1.06 11.78 -11.30
CA ARG A 128 2.15 12.45 -10.60
C ARG A 128 1.73 12.97 -9.23
N LEU A 129 0.55 13.57 -9.10
CA LEU A 129 0.05 14.05 -7.83
C LEU A 129 -0.15 12.90 -6.82
N ILE A 130 -0.80 11.81 -7.24
CA ILE A 130 -1.04 10.64 -6.39
C ILE A 130 0.27 10.08 -5.85
N HIS A 131 1.28 9.92 -6.71
CA HIS A 131 2.60 9.46 -6.28
C HIS A 131 3.28 10.44 -5.32
N LEU A 132 3.19 11.74 -5.55
CA LEU A 132 3.76 12.74 -4.63
C LEU A 132 3.05 12.78 -3.27
N VAL A 133 1.78 12.42 -3.21
CA VAL A 133 1.02 12.34 -1.95
C VAL A 133 1.33 11.05 -1.20
N HIS A 134 1.35 9.90 -1.88
CA HIS A 134 1.45 8.58 -1.24
C HIS A 134 2.88 8.05 -1.15
N LEU A 135 3.81 8.49 -1.99
CA LEU A 135 5.19 7.98 -2.06
C LEU A 135 6.23 9.05 -1.73
N SER A 136 5.83 10.13 -1.05
CA SER A 136 6.79 11.10 -0.54
C SER A 136 7.69 10.48 0.53
N PRO A 137 9.00 10.84 0.60
CA PRO A 137 9.94 10.32 1.59
C PRO A 137 9.74 10.92 2.99
N ASP A 138 8.56 11.50 3.25
CA ASP A 138 8.21 12.07 4.55
C ASP A 138 8.14 10.95 5.59
N PRO A 139 8.81 11.07 6.75
CA PRO A 139 8.72 10.09 7.82
C PRO A 139 7.28 9.86 8.33
N ASP A 140 6.40 10.84 8.19
CA ASP A 140 4.99 10.77 8.61
C ASP A 140 4.07 10.29 7.48
N ASN A 141 4.63 9.83 6.36
CA ASN A 141 3.84 9.30 5.25
C ASN A 141 3.11 8.01 5.63
N HIS A 142 1.83 8.17 5.96
CA HIS A 142 0.95 7.08 6.37
C HIS A 142 0.90 5.93 5.37
N TYR A 143 1.00 6.22 4.07
CA TYR A 143 0.96 5.18 3.05
C TYR A 143 2.17 4.26 3.14
N LEU A 144 3.36 4.84 3.29
CA LEU A 144 4.59 4.06 3.42
C LEU A 144 4.63 3.31 4.75
N SER A 145 4.16 3.92 5.85
CA SER A 145 4.19 3.27 7.16
C SER A 145 3.19 2.13 7.32
N VAL A 146 2.00 2.23 6.71
CA VAL A 146 0.93 1.24 6.86
C VAL A 146 0.91 0.22 5.74
N PHE A 147 1.13 0.67 4.50
CA PHE A 147 0.97 -0.16 3.30
C PHE A 147 2.31 -0.50 2.62
N GLY A 148 3.45 -0.13 3.22
CA GLY A 148 4.78 -0.53 2.75
C GLY A 148 5.18 0.03 1.38
N GLY A 149 4.42 0.96 0.82
CA GLY A 149 4.70 1.52 -0.50
C GLY A 149 4.29 0.63 -1.67
N GLU A 150 3.41 -0.36 -1.49
CA GLU A 150 3.17 -1.36 -2.52
C GLU A 150 2.43 -0.82 -3.74
N CYS A 151 3.08 -0.85 -4.90
CA CYS A 151 2.49 -0.40 -6.16
C CYS A 151 1.18 -1.14 -6.47
N THR A 152 1.06 -2.40 -6.04
CA THR A 152 -0.08 -3.26 -6.35
C THR A 152 -1.34 -2.90 -5.58
N HIS A 153 -1.27 -2.02 -4.57
CA HIS A 153 -2.48 -1.51 -3.94
C HIS A 153 -3.24 -0.53 -4.84
N CYS A 154 -2.55 0.16 -5.75
CA CYS A 154 -3.19 1.02 -6.74
C CYS A 154 -3.25 0.38 -8.12
N HIS A 155 -2.18 -0.30 -8.53
CA HIS A 155 -2.04 -0.88 -9.86
C HIS A 155 -2.35 -2.37 -9.86
N LYS A 156 -3.07 -2.86 -10.85
CA LYS A 156 -3.38 -4.29 -11.02
C LYS A 156 -2.76 -4.80 -12.30
N LEU A 157 -2.05 -5.92 -12.18
CA LEU A 157 -1.43 -6.63 -13.29
C LEU A 157 -2.42 -7.66 -13.84
N ASP A 158 -2.77 -7.55 -15.10
CA ASP A 158 -3.33 -8.67 -15.83
C ASP A 158 -2.20 -9.67 -16.12
N ALA A 159 -2.23 -10.82 -15.44
CA ALA A 159 -1.18 -11.83 -15.58
C ALA A 159 -1.17 -12.53 -16.95
N ALA A 160 -2.27 -12.49 -17.70
CA ALA A 160 -2.35 -13.09 -19.03
C ALA A 160 -1.74 -12.18 -20.10
N THR A 161 -1.93 -10.87 -19.99
CA THR A 161 -1.47 -9.89 -20.99
C THR A 161 -0.20 -9.14 -20.59
N GLY A 162 0.09 -9.05 -19.29
CA GLY A 162 1.16 -8.22 -18.75
C GLY A 162 0.80 -6.74 -18.61
N GLU A 163 -0.44 -6.36 -18.89
CA GLU A 163 -0.89 -4.97 -18.82
C GLU A 163 -1.16 -4.53 -17.37
N TRP A 164 -0.79 -3.30 -17.07
CA TRP A 164 -1.10 -2.67 -15.79
C TRP A 164 -2.24 -1.68 -15.94
N SER A 165 -3.19 -1.74 -15.01
CA SER A 165 -4.31 -0.81 -14.95
C SER A 165 -4.52 -0.31 -13.52
N VAL A 166 -5.34 0.73 -13.37
CA VAL A 166 -5.86 1.17 -12.07
C VAL A 166 -7.38 0.99 -12.15
N PRO A 167 -7.96 0.08 -11.35
CA PRO A 167 -9.41 -0.08 -11.26
C PRO A 167 -10.10 1.24 -10.96
N SER A 168 -11.30 1.41 -11.50
CA SER A 168 -12.12 2.58 -11.27
C SER A 168 -13.52 2.16 -10.83
N GLY A 169 -14.11 2.90 -9.90
CA GLY A 169 -15.43 2.60 -9.36
C GLY A 169 -15.98 3.71 -8.49
N PRO A 170 -17.25 3.61 -8.07
CA PRO A 170 -17.85 4.61 -7.21
C PRO A 170 -17.21 4.59 -5.82
N GLU A 171 -17.12 5.76 -5.19
CA GLU A 171 -16.88 5.82 -3.75
C GLU A 171 -18.04 5.10 -3.02
N PRO A 172 -17.74 4.16 -2.09
CA PRO A 172 -18.76 3.52 -1.30
C PRO A 172 -19.58 4.56 -0.51
N PRO A 173 -20.90 4.36 -0.36
CA PRO A 173 -21.69 5.20 0.52
C PRO A 173 -21.15 5.12 1.95
N GLU A 174 -21.50 6.13 2.77
CA GLU A 174 -21.26 6.01 4.21
C GLU A 174 -21.93 4.73 4.72
N PRO A 175 -21.22 3.85 5.43
CA PRO A 175 -21.89 2.74 6.09
C PRO A 175 -22.95 3.33 7.02
N GLU A 176 -24.18 2.84 6.93
CA GLU A 176 -25.21 3.21 7.90
C GLU A 176 -24.63 2.96 9.30
N PRO A 177 -24.83 3.88 10.28
CA PRO A 177 -24.37 3.64 11.62
C PRO A 177 -24.96 2.31 12.07
N GLU A 178 -24.11 1.33 12.37
CA GLU A 178 -24.57 0.06 12.92
C GLU A 178 -25.50 0.41 14.07
N ALA A 179 -26.77 -0.02 13.96
CA ALA A 179 -27.73 0.15 15.03
C ALA A 179 -27.04 -0.42 16.26
N ARG A 180 -26.64 0.45 17.20
CA ARG A 180 -26.02 0.04 18.46
C ARG A 180 -26.91 -1.05 19.00
N GLY A 181 -26.42 -2.29 18.96
CA GLY A 181 -27.18 -3.45 19.41
C GLY A 181 -27.73 -3.09 20.77
N ASP A 182 -29.04 -2.98 20.87
CA ASP A 182 -29.74 -2.82 22.12
C ASP A 182 -29.55 -4.13 22.87
N GLY A 183 -28.42 -4.21 23.58
CA GLY A 183 -28.10 -5.30 24.47
C GLY A 183 -29.30 -5.52 25.39
N ARG A 184 -29.98 -6.63 25.14
CA ARG A 184 -31.08 -7.13 25.94
C ARG A 184 -30.79 -8.57 26.31
#